data_AF-A0A4R5LY73-F1
#
_entry.id   AF-A0A4R5LY73-F1
#
_cell.length_a   1.000
_cell.length_b   1.000
_cell.length_c   1.000
_cell.angle_alpha   90.00
_cell.angle_beta   90.00
_cell.angle_gamma   90.00
#
_symmetry.space_group_name_H-M   'P 1'
#
loop_
_entity.id
_entity.type
_entity.pdbx_description
1 polymer ?
#
loop_
_entity_poly.entity_id
_entity_poly.type
_entity_poly.pdbx_seq_one_letter_code
_entity_poly.pdbx_strand_id
1 'polypeptide(L)'
;MGGAHLRPGRGRRAQRGVAALEFALVLPMLLLILFGIMETGFFLYDKAVITNASRAAARQAVAFGEDSTGAAVYMSAASATSVATSGLSSMLISPSPASGASVTVTPSGGCTASGQALTIAVSYPFTGLGFGSYVDPLAALSSSKHVLTLNASTTMNCE
;
A
#
# COMPACT_ATOMS: atom_id res chain seq x y z
N MET A 1 18.87 -62.65 -47.44
CA MET A 1 17.79 -61.64 -47.41
C MET A 1 17.38 -61.44 -45.95
N GLY A 2 17.75 -60.32 -45.32
CA GLY A 2 17.40 -60.06 -43.92
C GLY A 2 17.52 -58.57 -43.63
N GLY A 3 16.40 -57.85 -43.75
CA GLY A 3 16.35 -56.40 -43.55
C GLY A 3 16.23 -56.04 -42.08
N ALA A 4 17.21 -55.31 -41.55
CA ALA A 4 17.15 -54.73 -40.22
C ALA A 4 16.31 -53.43 -40.25
N HIS A 5 15.10 -53.50 -39.71
CA HIS A 5 14.26 -52.32 -39.46
C HIS A 5 14.75 -51.58 -38.22
N LEU A 6 15.56 -50.53 -38.41
CA LEU A 6 15.88 -49.58 -37.36
C LEU A 6 14.67 -48.66 -37.11
N ARG A 7 13.97 -48.88 -36.00
CA ARG A 7 12.90 -47.98 -35.52
C ARG A 7 13.54 -46.69 -34.97
N PRO A 8 13.19 -45.49 -35.48
CA PRO A 8 13.74 -44.26 -34.94
C PRO A 8 13.19 -44.00 -33.54
N GLY A 9 14.07 -43.88 -32.54
CA GLY A 9 13.73 -43.49 -31.17
C GLY A 9 13.20 -42.07 -31.12
N ARG A 10 11.90 -41.88 -31.40
CA ARG A 10 11.21 -40.58 -31.41
C ARG A 10 10.62 -40.16 -30.05
N GLY A 11 10.78 -40.94 -28.99
CA GLY A 11 10.05 -40.72 -27.73
C GLY A 11 10.56 -39.58 -26.84
N ARG A 12 11.88 -39.43 -26.66
CA ARG A 12 12.41 -38.59 -25.57
C ARG A 12 12.41 -37.07 -25.82
N ARG A 13 12.59 -36.62 -27.07
CA ARG A 13 12.54 -35.18 -27.41
C ARG A 13 11.10 -34.68 -27.57
N ALA A 14 10.22 -35.50 -28.13
CA ALA A 14 8.80 -35.17 -28.28
C ALA A 14 8.12 -35.01 -26.91
N GLN A 15 8.38 -35.91 -25.95
CA GLN A 15 7.82 -35.81 -24.59
C GLN A 15 8.26 -34.55 -23.84
N ARG A 16 9.49 -34.06 -24.05
CA ARG A 16 9.99 -32.81 -23.43
C ARG A 16 9.32 -31.56 -24.01
N GLY A 17 8.99 -31.56 -25.31
CA GLY A 17 8.29 -30.45 -25.95
C GLY A 17 6.83 -30.32 -25.51
N VAL A 18 6.16 -31.46 -25.28
CA VAL A 18 4.77 -31.49 -24.79
C VAL A 18 4.69 -30.96 -23.35
N ALA A 19 5.60 -31.36 -22.46
CA ALA A 19 5.64 -30.85 -21.09
C ALA A 19 5.87 -29.33 -21.01
N ALA A 20 6.66 -28.76 -21.92
CA ALA A 20 6.88 -27.31 -22.00
C ALA A 20 5.61 -26.55 -22.43
N LEU A 21 4.80 -27.13 -23.32
CA LEU A 21 3.52 -26.59 -23.75
C LEU A 21 2.46 -26.65 -22.65
N GLU A 22 2.39 -27.75 -21.91
CA GLU A 22 1.50 -27.90 -20.75
C GLU A 22 1.80 -26.83 -19.69
N PHE A 23 3.08 -26.59 -19.40
CA PHE A 23 3.49 -25.54 -18.48
C PHE A 23 3.14 -24.14 -18.99
N ALA A 24 3.34 -23.86 -20.29
CA ALA A 24 3.02 -22.57 -20.89
C ALA A 24 1.53 -22.20 -20.80
N LEU A 25 0.63 -23.19 -20.76
CA LEU A 25 -0.81 -22.97 -20.58
C LEU A 25 -1.20 -22.73 -19.12
N VAL A 26 -0.52 -23.35 -18.15
CA VAL A 26 -0.80 -23.18 -16.71
C VAL A 26 -0.15 -21.93 -16.14
N LEU A 27 1.03 -21.55 -16.65
CA LEU A 27 1.80 -20.38 -16.24
C LEU A 27 0.98 -19.07 -16.19
N PRO A 28 0.18 -18.67 -17.20
CA PRO A 28 -0.59 -17.43 -17.13
C PRO A 28 -1.62 -17.44 -15.99
N MET A 29 -2.28 -18.57 -15.73
CA MET A 29 -3.21 -18.72 -14.61
C MET A 29 -2.49 -18.58 -13.27
N LEU A 30 -1.32 -19.22 -13.14
CA LEU A 30 -0.49 -19.15 -11.94
C LEU A 30 -0.02 -17.70 -11.67
N LEU A 31 0.43 -17.00 -12.72
CA LEU A 31 0.90 -15.62 -12.61
C LEU A 31 -0.24 -14.67 -12.21
N LEU A 32 -1.44 -14.83 -12.75
CA LEU A 32 -2.61 -14.03 -12.35
C LEU A 32 -2.91 -14.18 -10.86
N ILE A 33 -2.90 -15.40 -10.34
CA ILE A 33 -3.15 -15.66 -8.92
C ILE A 33 -2.01 -15.07 -8.07
N LEU A 34 -0.75 -15.28 -8.46
CA LEU A 34 0.41 -14.77 -7.74
C LEU A 34 0.40 -13.24 -7.67
N PHE A 35 0.19 -12.56 -8.79
CA PHE A 35 0.12 -11.10 -8.82
C PHE A 35 -1.09 -10.57 -8.06
N GLY A 36 -2.24 -11.25 -8.11
CA GLY A 36 -3.41 -10.88 -7.32
C GLY A 36 -3.14 -10.91 -5.81
N ILE A 37 -2.43 -11.94 -5.34
CA ILE A 37 -2.02 -12.05 -3.93
C ILE A 37 -1.02 -10.93 -3.57
N MET A 38 -0.02 -10.68 -4.42
CA MET A 38 1.00 -9.65 -4.18
C MET A 38 0.38 -8.24 -4.12
N GLU A 39 -0.49 -7.90 -5.06
CA GLU A 39 -1.20 -6.61 -5.11
C GLU A 39 -2.05 -6.39 -3.85
N THR A 40 -2.79 -7.43 -3.45
CA THR A 40 -3.60 -7.39 -2.21
C THR A 40 -2.69 -7.25 -0.98
N GLY A 41 -1.53 -7.89 -0.96
CA GLY A 41 -0.54 -7.77 0.09
C GLY A 41 -0.02 -6.34 0.24
N PHE A 42 0.31 -5.68 -0.86
CA PHE A 42 0.74 -4.28 -0.82
C PHE A 42 -0.38 -3.32 -0.40
N PHE A 43 -1.61 -3.55 -0.84
CA PHE A 43 -2.76 -2.78 -0.38
C PHE A 43 -2.96 -2.87 1.14
N LEU A 44 -2.91 -4.09 1.71
CA LEU A 44 -3.00 -4.30 3.16
C LEU A 44 -1.82 -3.68 3.91
N TYR A 45 -0.61 -3.78 3.34
CA TYR A 45 0.59 -3.21 3.92
C TYR A 45 0.49 -1.67 4.00
N ASP A 46 0.17 -0.98 2.89
CA ASP A 46 0.01 0.47 2.88
C ASP A 46 -1.13 0.90 3.83
N LYS A 47 -2.19 0.10 3.92
CA LYS A 47 -3.28 0.33 4.89
C LYS A 47 -2.78 0.28 6.33
N ALA A 48 -1.90 -0.66 6.67
CA ALA A 48 -1.29 -0.74 7.99
C ALA A 48 -0.37 0.46 8.25
N VAL A 49 0.41 0.88 7.25
CA VAL A 49 1.30 2.06 7.34
C VAL A 49 0.52 3.33 7.64
N ILE A 50 -0.53 3.66 6.87
CA ILE A 50 -1.30 4.89 7.10
C ILE A 50 -1.99 4.89 8.48
N THR A 51 -2.40 3.71 8.95
CA THR A 51 -3.03 3.55 10.26
C THR A 51 -2.02 3.78 11.37
N ASN A 52 -0.84 3.18 11.27
CA ASN A 52 0.23 3.37 12.23
C ASN A 52 0.72 4.83 12.27
N ALA A 53 0.88 5.47 11.11
CA ALA A 53 1.25 6.87 11.00
C ALA A 53 0.23 7.79 11.68
N SER A 54 -1.07 7.58 11.45
CA SER A 54 -2.14 8.35 12.11
C SER A 54 -2.08 8.20 13.64
N ARG A 55 -1.80 6.99 14.13
CA ARG A 55 -1.76 6.68 15.56
C ARG A 55 -0.51 7.24 16.24
N ALA A 56 0.65 7.17 15.58
CA ALA A 56 1.89 7.74 16.09
C ALA A 56 1.78 9.27 16.19
N ALA A 57 1.26 9.91 15.13
CA ALA A 57 1.00 11.35 15.14
C ALA A 57 -0.01 11.74 16.23
N ALA A 58 -1.10 10.98 16.39
CA ALA A 58 -2.11 11.30 17.40
C ALA A 58 -1.53 11.24 18.81
N ARG A 59 -0.75 10.19 19.13
CA ARG A 59 -0.06 10.04 20.43
C ARG A 59 0.86 11.20 20.76
N GLN A 60 1.66 11.65 19.79
CA GLN A 60 2.56 12.78 20.01
C GLN A 60 1.80 14.10 20.11
N ALA A 61 0.66 14.22 19.43
CA ALA A 61 -0.10 15.47 19.38
C ALA A 61 -0.98 15.70 20.62
N VAL A 62 -1.38 14.63 21.32
CA VAL A 62 -2.17 14.73 22.54
C VAL A 62 -1.35 14.99 23.80
N ALA A 63 -0.06 14.66 23.80
CA ALA A 63 0.82 14.88 24.94
C ALA A 63 1.17 16.37 25.08
N PHE A 64 1.03 16.93 26.30
CA PHE A 64 1.57 18.25 26.61
C PHE A 64 3.05 18.18 26.98
N GLY A 65 3.80 19.21 26.59
CA GLY A 65 5.09 19.55 27.17
C GLY A 65 4.98 20.80 28.04
N GLU A 66 6.09 21.24 28.58
CA GLU A 66 6.19 22.52 29.29
C GLU A 66 7.10 23.47 28.50
N ASP A 67 6.71 24.74 28.39
CA ASP A 67 7.58 25.77 27.83
C ASP A 67 8.61 26.28 28.87
N SER A 68 9.45 27.25 28.47
CA SER A 68 10.44 27.84 29.37
C SER A 68 9.85 28.61 30.57
N THR A 69 8.53 28.80 30.60
CA THR A 69 7.79 29.42 31.71
C THR A 69 7.06 28.40 32.59
N GLY A 70 7.12 27.11 32.25
CA GLY A 70 6.39 26.03 32.94
C GLY A 70 4.91 25.95 32.54
N ALA A 71 4.49 26.63 31.46
CA ALA A 71 3.13 26.53 30.95
C ALA A 71 2.97 25.26 30.11
N ALA A 72 1.85 24.56 30.25
CA ALA A 72 1.53 23.41 29.43
C ALA A 72 1.30 23.84 27.97
N VAL A 73 2.09 23.27 27.06
CA VAL A 73 2.02 23.55 25.62
C VAL A 73 1.81 22.24 24.87
N TYR A 74 0.79 22.22 24.01
CA TYR A 74 0.53 21.11 23.11
C TYR A 74 1.28 21.27 21.79
N MET A 75 1.52 20.14 21.13
CA MET A 75 2.08 20.15 19.79
C MET A 75 1.09 20.76 18.79
N SER A 76 1.60 21.63 17.90
CA SER A 76 0.79 22.24 16.85
C SER A 76 0.26 21.21 15.84
N ALA A 77 -0.87 21.49 15.20
CA ALA A 77 -1.40 20.64 14.12
C ALA A 77 -0.43 20.48 12.93
N ALA A 78 0.40 21.50 12.66
CA ALA A 78 1.43 21.43 11.60
C ALA A 78 2.52 20.42 11.95
N SER A 79 2.97 20.40 13.21
CA SER A 79 3.93 19.42 13.72
C SER A 79 3.33 18.01 13.76
N ALA A 80 2.07 17.85 14.17
CA ALA A 80 1.35 16.57 14.11
C ALA A 80 1.26 16.04 12.66
N THR A 81 1.01 16.95 11.72
CA THR A 81 0.99 16.62 10.29
C THR A 81 2.37 16.17 9.79
N SER A 82 3.46 16.82 10.21
CA SER A 82 4.82 16.43 9.80
C SER A 82 5.20 15.04 10.32
N VAL A 83 4.79 14.69 11.54
CA VAL A 83 4.99 13.34 12.11
C VAL A 83 4.27 12.30 11.26
N ALA A 84 3.00 12.53 10.92
CA ALA A 84 2.25 11.62 10.06
C ALA A 84 2.89 11.47 8.67
N THR A 85 3.25 12.58 8.02
CA THR A 85 3.86 12.56 6.67
C THR A 85 5.25 11.93 6.64
N SER A 86 6.04 12.08 7.72
CA SER A 86 7.33 11.40 7.85
C SER A 86 7.20 9.86 7.95
N GLY A 87 6.19 9.38 8.70
CA GLY A 87 5.87 7.96 8.79
C GLY A 87 5.38 7.38 7.46
N LEU A 88 4.61 8.17 6.70
CA LEU A 88 4.15 7.81 5.36
C LEU A 88 5.33 7.71 4.38
N SER A 89 6.16 8.74 4.30
CA SER A 89 7.25 8.84 3.33
C SER A 89 8.35 7.79 3.52
N SER A 90 8.50 7.26 4.74
CA SER A 90 9.52 6.25 5.08
C SER A 90 9.05 4.81 4.88
N MET A 91 7.73 4.56 4.90
CA MET A 91 7.19 3.20 4.96
C MET A 91 6.28 2.83 3.79
N LEU A 92 5.73 3.78 3.03
CA LEU A 92 4.84 3.47 1.90
C LEU A 92 5.56 2.79 0.75
N ILE A 93 4.93 1.76 0.18
CA ILE A 93 5.41 1.06 -1.01
C ILE A 93 4.67 1.66 -2.21
N SER A 94 5.12 2.82 -2.69
CA SER A 94 4.64 3.34 -3.97
C SER A 94 5.73 3.98 -4.81
N PRO A 95 5.55 4.02 -6.15
CA PRO A 95 6.48 4.68 -7.07
C PRO A 95 6.62 6.20 -6.82
N SER A 96 5.76 6.76 -5.97
CA SER A 96 5.86 8.14 -5.49
C SER A 96 5.39 8.20 -4.03
N PRO A 97 6.30 8.06 -3.05
CA PRO A 97 5.97 7.82 -1.63
C PRO A 97 5.18 8.92 -0.91
N ALA A 98 4.82 10.03 -1.57
CA ALA A 98 4.13 11.15 -0.92
C ALA A 98 3.19 11.95 -1.84
N SER A 99 3.18 11.73 -3.16
CA SER A 99 2.41 12.59 -4.07
C SER A 99 0.92 12.22 -4.05
N GLY A 100 0.20 12.75 -3.07
CA GLY A 100 -1.25 12.62 -2.95
C GLY A 100 -1.74 12.18 -1.58
N ALA A 101 -0.84 11.78 -0.67
CA ALA A 101 -1.23 11.53 0.72
C ALA A 101 -1.62 12.87 1.38
N SER A 102 -2.82 12.96 1.95
CA SER A 102 -3.26 14.13 2.71
C SER A 102 -3.48 13.74 4.17
N VAL A 103 -3.00 14.61 5.06
CA VAL A 103 -3.20 14.47 6.51
C VAL A 103 -4.07 15.65 6.96
N THR A 104 -5.09 15.36 7.75
CA THR A 104 -5.99 16.37 8.31
C THR A 104 -6.04 16.18 9.82
N VAL A 105 -5.80 17.26 10.55
CA VAL A 105 -5.88 17.31 12.01
C VAL A 105 -7.13 18.09 12.39
N THR A 106 -7.96 17.54 13.27
CA THR A 106 -9.19 18.17 13.76
C THR A 106 -9.21 18.17 15.29
N PRO A 107 -9.33 19.33 15.95
CA PRO A 107 -9.39 20.68 15.35
C PRO A 107 -8.07 21.13 14.73
N SER A 108 -8.14 22.06 13.78
CA SER A 108 -6.99 22.54 12.99
C SER A 108 -5.94 23.31 13.82
N GLY A 109 -6.31 23.76 15.02
CA GLY A 109 -5.38 24.36 15.98
C GLY A 109 -4.58 23.34 16.80
N GLY A 110 -4.93 22.05 16.75
CA GLY A 110 -4.41 21.03 17.66
C GLY A 110 -5.14 21.04 19.02
N CYS A 111 -4.50 20.46 20.03
CA CYS A 111 -5.02 20.44 21.38
C CYS A 111 -4.96 21.82 22.03
N THR A 112 -6.04 22.24 22.68
CA THR A 112 -6.11 23.51 23.42
C THR A 112 -6.42 23.35 24.91
N ALA A 113 -6.91 22.18 25.32
CA ALA A 113 -7.23 21.84 26.69
C ALA A 113 -7.12 20.32 26.91
N SER A 114 -6.83 19.92 28.15
CA SER A 114 -6.86 18.50 28.55
C SER A 114 -8.31 17.97 28.47
N GLY A 115 -8.46 16.71 28.08
CA GLY A 115 -9.74 16.05 27.81
C GLY A 115 -10.36 16.38 26.44
N GLN A 116 -9.80 17.32 25.67
CA GLN A 116 -10.33 17.67 24.35
C GLN A 116 -10.02 16.54 23.35
N ALA A 117 -10.97 16.17 22.49
CA ALA A 117 -10.70 15.17 21.46
C ALA A 117 -9.89 15.78 20.30
N LEU A 118 -8.84 15.07 19.89
CA LEU A 118 -8.02 15.36 18.71
C LEU A 118 -8.11 14.18 17.75
N THR A 119 -8.45 14.44 16.50
CA THR A 119 -8.54 13.44 15.42
C THR A 119 -7.49 13.72 14.36
N ILE A 120 -6.72 12.69 14.00
CA ILE A 120 -5.80 12.71 12.87
C ILE A 120 -6.33 11.75 11.80
N ALA A 121 -6.68 12.29 10.65
CA ALA A 121 -7.10 11.54 9.48
C ALA A 121 -5.98 11.56 8.42
N VAL A 122 -5.74 10.42 7.80
CA VAL A 122 -4.77 10.22 6.73
C VAL A 122 -5.53 9.61 5.54
N SER A 123 -5.46 10.27 4.40
CA SER A 123 -5.99 9.79 3.13
C SER A 123 -4.83 9.56 2.18
N TYR A 124 -4.83 8.41 1.52
CA TYR A 124 -3.74 8.01 0.63
C TYR A 124 -4.30 7.39 -0.66
N PRO A 125 -4.00 7.97 -1.83
CA PRO A 125 -4.39 7.40 -3.12
C PRO A 125 -3.51 6.19 -3.46
N PHE A 126 -4.04 4.99 -3.22
CA PHE A 126 -3.39 3.76 -3.62
C PHE A 126 -3.54 3.57 -5.14
N THR A 127 -2.40 3.51 -5.82
CA THR A 127 -2.33 3.33 -7.28
C THR A 127 -1.86 1.94 -7.70
N GLY A 128 -1.49 1.09 -6.75
CA GLY A 128 -1.07 -0.29 -7.00
C GLY A 128 0.17 -0.42 -7.89
N LEU A 129 0.50 -1.65 -8.28
CA LEU A 129 1.60 -1.92 -9.22
C LEU A 129 1.18 -1.79 -10.69
N GLY A 130 -0.09 -1.45 -10.96
CA GLY A 130 -0.63 -1.34 -12.32
C GLY A 130 -1.08 -2.67 -12.93
N PHE A 131 -1.05 -3.80 -12.21
CA PHE A 131 -1.52 -5.10 -12.75
C PHE A 131 -3.01 -5.10 -13.11
N GLY A 132 -3.82 -4.28 -12.44
CA GLY A 132 -5.22 -4.05 -12.78
C GLY A 132 -5.43 -3.54 -14.22
N SER A 133 -4.48 -2.79 -14.80
CA SER A 133 -4.60 -2.31 -16.18
C SER A 133 -4.30 -3.39 -17.24
N TYR A 134 -3.69 -4.51 -16.85
CA TYR A 134 -3.36 -5.61 -17.76
C TYR A 134 -4.47 -6.66 -17.83
N VAL A 135 -5.25 -6.82 -16.76
CA VAL A 135 -6.43 -7.72 -16.72
C VAL A 135 -7.71 -7.06 -17.19
N ASP A 136 -7.72 -5.72 -17.27
CA ASP A 136 -8.82 -4.94 -17.81
C ASP A 136 -8.30 -3.97 -18.89
N PRO A 137 -8.16 -4.42 -20.16
CA PRO A 137 -7.62 -3.58 -21.24
C PRO A 137 -8.47 -2.33 -21.52
N LEU A 138 -9.73 -2.31 -21.06
CA LEU A 138 -10.59 -1.14 -21.11
C LEU A 138 -10.16 -0.07 -20.07
N ALA A 139 -9.61 -0.47 -18.94
CA ALA A 139 -9.04 0.43 -17.92
C ALA A 139 -7.70 1.05 -18.38
N ALA A 140 -6.99 0.45 -19.33
CA ALA A 140 -5.82 1.05 -19.96
C ALA A 140 -6.18 2.15 -21.00
N LEU A 141 -7.41 2.09 -21.55
CA LEU A 141 -7.96 3.08 -22.48
C LEU A 141 -8.76 4.18 -21.78
N SER A 142 -9.22 3.92 -20.55
CA SER A 142 -9.82 4.92 -19.68
C SER A 142 -8.72 5.59 -18.86
N SER A 143 -8.48 6.88 -19.09
CA SER A 143 -7.61 7.72 -18.22
C SER A 143 -8.03 7.71 -16.74
N SER A 144 -9.16 7.09 -16.38
CA SER A 144 -9.47 6.76 -15.00
C SER A 144 -8.72 5.50 -14.58
N LYS A 145 -7.44 5.65 -14.21
CA LYS A 145 -6.88 4.78 -13.16
C LYS A 145 -7.88 4.81 -12.01
N HIS A 146 -8.50 3.69 -11.67
CA HIS A 146 -9.34 3.62 -10.49
C HIS A 146 -8.43 3.75 -9.27
N VAL A 147 -8.19 4.99 -8.84
CA VAL A 147 -7.36 5.30 -7.67
C VAL A 147 -8.18 4.92 -6.44
N LEU A 148 -7.88 3.78 -5.83
CA LEU A 148 -8.51 3.42 -4.56
C LEU A 148 -7.93 4.33 -3.47
N THR A 149 -8.77 5.09 -2.78
CA THR A 149 -8.32 5.90 -1.66
C THR A 149 -8.37 5.12 -0.35
N LEU A 150 -7.22 4.97 0.29
CA LEU A 150 -7.06 4.38 1.61
C LEU A 150 -7.21 5.47 2.69
N ASN A 151 -8.22 5.36 3.54
CA ASN A 151 -8.46 6.32 4.63
C ASN A 151 -8.20 5.70 6.01
N ALA A 152 -7.43 6.35 6.87
CA ALA A 152 -7.28 5.96 8.28
C ALA A 152 -7.54 7.18 9.17
N SER A 153 -8.20 6.98 10.30
CA SER A 153 -8.38 8.03 11.30
C SER A 153 -8.12 7.48 12.69
N THR A 154 -7.45 8.29 13.51
CA THR A 154 -7.23 8.00 14.93
C THR A 154 -7.68 9.20 15.74
N THR A 155 -8.53 8.96 16.74
CA THR A 155 -8.98 9.97 17.70
C THR A 155 -8.43 9.62 19.08
N MET A 156 -7.83 10.60 19.77
CA MET A 156 -7.32 10.51 21.13
C MET A 156 -7.70 11.76 21.91
N ASN A 157 -7.79 11.66 23.23
CA ASN A 157 -8.03 12.82 24.09
C ASN A 157 -6.68 13.46 24.43
N CYS A 158 -6.61 14.78 24.33
CA CYS A 158 -5.48 15.58 24.81
C CYS A 158 -5.31 15.33 26.30
N GLU A 159 -4.11 14.96 26.75
CA GLU A 159 -3.84 14.66 28.15
C GLU A 159 -2.51 15.23 28.59
#